data_AF-A0A1I7D6K4-F1
#
_entry.id   AF-A0A1I7D6K4-F1
#
_cell.length_a   1.000
_cell.length_b   1.000
_cell.length_c   1.000
_cell.angle_alpha   90.00
_cell.angle_beta   90.00
_cell.angle_gamma   90.00
#
_symmetry.space_group_name_H-M   'P 1'
#
loop_
_entity.id
_entity.type
_entity.pdbx_description
1 polymer ?
#
loop_
_entity_poly.entity_id
_entity_poly.type
_entity_poly.pdbx_seq_one_letter_code
_entity_poly.pdbx_strand_id
1 'polypeptide(L)'
;MVLRKLKRSPAKLDGLELFRQLDDGGQTPLRDPARLDAVLQQVGEGVQEALAAPSTVHGWRAQALFASLVVALDGCELLMTLDSGEVFVDGDDVKLPDYLLVLRDGRRLLVEVKNVAPTKPTGPVTMSAAEMNGLRRFRGLHGGEVHVACLFSTLGQWALVPADAFGRDERGRYVLGLEAALMANRLSETLGDVMVGLVPPLRLDLIADPSKPRHVAADGEAQFELGEVQLWAGGQQMVEEDESRLAMFLLRFGSWPAQQEADLDGDLLRKMSLVCAPEEPTPGQGFEIIGNLSSMFARWFEAATRDGDELLGLQVPVDPGVLRDLLPAEFSSPRLPLWRFRLVPTEPHEKEPDSEPFPVVASPAC
;
A
#
# COMPACT_ATOMS: atom_id res chain seq x y z
N MET A 1 18.24 3.96 -11.99
CA MET A 1 18.09 2.57 -12.47
C MET A 1 16.86 2.00 -11.78
N VAL A 2 15.84 1.59 -12.53
CA VAL A 2 14.54 1.14 -12.00
C VAL A 2 14.50 -0.39 -11.96
N LEU A 3 13.82 -0.98 -10.98
CA LEU A 3 13.54 -2.42 -10.94
C LEU A 3 12.96 -2.93 -12.26
N ARG A 4 13.26 -4.20 -12.61
CA ARG A 4 12.68 -4.86 -13.80
C ARG A 4 12.27 -6.27 -13.44
N LYS A 5 11.04 -6.64 -13.79
CA LYS A 5 10.57 -8.03 -13.64
C LYS A 5 11.32 -8.94 -14.60
N LEU A 6 11.97 -9.98 -14.08
CA LEU A 6 12.61 -10.99 -14.90
C LEU A 6 11.53 -11.81 -15.63
N LYS A 7 11.65 -11.92 -16.95
CA LYS A 7 10.75 -12.76 -17.75
C LYS A 7 11.02 -14.23 -17.42
N ARG A 8 9.98 -14.92 -16.97
CA ARG A 8 9.96 -16.37 -16.74
C ARG A 8 8.77 -16.95 -17.50
N SER A 9 8.69 -18.27 -17.66
CA SER A 9 7.53 -18.96 -18.23
C SER A 9 6.81 -19.73 -17.12
N PRO A 10 5.94 -19.07 -16.31
CA PRO A 10 5.39 -19.67 -15.09
C PRO A 10 4.60 -20.95 -15.39
N ALA A 11 3.73 -20.91 -16.41
CA ALA A 11 2.94 -22.06 -16.82
C ALA A 11 3.79 -23.31 -17.16
N LYS A 12 5.02 -23.12 -17.65
CA LYS A 12 5.91 -24.24 -17.99
C LYS A 12 6.76 -24.67 -16.81
N LEU A 13 7.44 -23.73 -16.17
CA LEU A 13 8.42 -24.05 -15.13
C LEU A 13 7.75 -24.29 -13.79
N ASP A 14 6.85 -23.40 -13.39
CA ASP A 14 6.17 -23.49 -12.10
C ASP A 14 5.04 -24.53 -12.18
N GLY A 15 4.42 -24.71 -13.36
CA GLY A 15 3.49 -25.81 -13.60
C GLY A 15 4.13 -27.19 -13.50
N LEU A 16 5.36 -27.37 -13.99
CA LEU A 16 6.10 -28.62 -13.85
C LEU A 16 6.53 -28.87 -12.39
N GLU A 17 6.92 -27.80 -11.68
CA GLU A 17 7.28 -27.89 -10.27
C GLU A 17 6.06 -28.25 -9.40
N LEU A 18 4.91 -27.62 -9.63
CA LEU A 18 3.66 -27.97 -8.97
C LEU A 18 3.27 -29.42 -9.23
N PHE A 19 3.40 -29.88 -10.48
CA PHE A 19 3.18 -31.28 -10.83
C PHE A 19 4.12 -32.20 -10.03
N ARG A 20 5.42 -31.88 -9.94
CA ARG A 20 6.40 -32.67 -9.18
C ARG A 20 6.06 -32.75 -7.68
N GLN A 21 5.53 -31.68 -7.10
CA GLN A 21 5.21 -31.61 -5.67
C GLN A 21 3.93 -32.35 -5.29
N LEU A 22 2.92 -32.33 -6.17
CA LEU A 22 1.60 -32.93 -5.90
C LEU A 22 1.46 -34.35 -6.41
N ASP A 23 2.24 -34.73 -7.42
CA ASP A 23 2.26 -36.10 -7.90
C ASP A 23 2.82 -37.04 -6.82
N ASP A 24 2.05 -38.07 -6.51
CA ASP A 24 2.32 -39.02 -5.43
C ASP A 24 3.47 -40.02 -5.72
N GLY A 25 4.04 -39.96 -6.92
CA GLY A 25 5.13 -40.85 -7.35
C GLY A 25 4.66 -42.30 -7.51
N GLY A 26 4.22 -42.65 -8.72
CA GLY A 26 3.81 -44.01 -9.08
C GLY A 26 4.80 -44.78 -9.97
N GLN A 27 4.52 -46.07 -10.20
CA GLN A 27 5.21 -46.89 -11.21
C GLN A 27 4.74 -46.60 -12.65
N THR A 28 3.73 -45.75 -12.84
CA THR A 28 3.21 -45.37 -14.16
C THR A 28 4.05 -44.24 -14.79
N PRO A 29 4.17 -44.19 -16.13
CA PRO A 29 4.97 -43.16 -16.79
C PRO A 29 4.47 -41.73 -16.52
N LEU A 30 5.39 -40.76 -16.46
CA LEU A 30 5.07 -39.32 -16.29
C LEU A 30 4.12 -38.75 -17.35
N ARG A 31 4.01 -39.41 -18.51
CA ARG A 31 3.15 -39.00 -19.62
C ARG A 31 1.74 -39.60 -19.54
N ASP A 32 1.45 -40.36 -18.49
CA ASP A 32 0.11 -40.89 -18.25
C ASP A 32 -0.88 -39.74 -18.00
N PRO A 33 -1.90 -39.54 -18.85
CA PRO A 33 -2.88 -38.48 -18.66
C PRO A 33 -3.61 -38.54 -17.32
N ALA A 34 -3.81 -39.74 -16.76
CA ALA A 34 -4.52 -39.90 -15.48
C ALA A 34 -3.78 -39.24 -14.31
N ARG A 35 -2.44 -39.18 -14.37
CA ARG A 35 -1.63 -38.49 -13.35
C ARG A 35 -1.81 -36.97 -13.43
N LEU A 36 -1.83 -36.43 -14.65
CA LEU A 36 -2.09 -35.01 -14.86
C LEU A 36 -3.48 -34.63 -14.37
N ASP A 37 -4.50 -35.43 -14.71
CA ASP A 37 -5.88 -35.18 -14.29
C ASP A 37 -6.03 -35.18 -12.76
N ALA A 38 -5.38 -36.12 -12.06
CA ALA A 38 -5.38 -36.19 -10.61
C ALA A 38 -4.73 -34.94 -9.96
N VAL A 39 -3.57 -34.51 -10.47
CA VAL A 39 -2.92 -33.26 -10.02
C VAL A 39 -3.82 -32.05 -10.27
N LEU A 40 -4.43 -31.93 -11.45
CA LEU A 40 -5.32 -30.83 -11.77
C LEU A 40 -6.56 -30.79 -10.85
N GLN A 41 -7.10 -31.96 -10.48
CA GLN A 41 -8.18 -32.06 -9.51
C GLN A 41 -7.73 -31.57 -8.13
N GLN A 42 -6.59 -32.04 -7.63
CA GLN A 42 -6.05 -31.64 -6.32
C GLN A 42 -5.76 -30.13 -6.27
N VAL A 43 -5.20 -29.56 -7.35
CA VAL A 43 -4.99 -28.11 -7.48
C VAL A 43 -6.33 -27.37 -7.46
N GLY A 44 -7.33 -27.84 -8.21
CA GLY A 44 -8.65 -27.24 -8.26
C GLY A 44 -9.32 -27.20 -6.88
N GLU A 45 -9.29 -28.30 -6.15
CA GLU A 45 -9.84 -28.41 -4.79
C GLU A 45 -9.09 -27.49 -3.81
N GLY A 46 -7.75 -27.52 -3.81
CA GLY A 46 -6.94 -26.68 -2.93
C GLY A 46 -7.09 -25.17 -3.19
N VAL A 47 -7.23 -24.75 -4.45
CA VAL A 47 -7.50 -23.35 -4.80
C VAL A 47 -8.90 -22.95 -4.33
N GLN A 48 -9.91 -23.80 -4.48
CA GLN A 48 -11.25 -23.53 -3.98
C GLN A 48 -11.28 -23.37 -2.45
N GLU A 49 -10.58 -24.25 -1.72
CA GLU A 49 -10.45 -24.14 -0.27
C GLU A 49 -9.76 -22.84 0.15
N ALA A 50 -8.64 -22.51 -0.50
CA ALA A 50 -7.90 -21.27 -0.20
C ALA A 50 -8.72 -20.01 -0.48
N LEU A 51 -9.48 -19.97 -1.58
CA LEU A 51 -10.36 -18.86 -1.93
C LEU A 51 -11.57 -18.75 -0.99
N ALA A 52 -12.05 -19.88 -0.47
CA ALA A 52 -13.14 -19.91 0.50
C ALA A 52 -12.72 -19.44 1.91
N ALA A 53 -11.41 -19.34 2.19
CA ALA A 53 -10.86 -18.90 3.47
C ALA A 53 -10.47 -17.40 3.45
N PRO A 54 -11.29 -16.50 4.03
CA PRO A 54 -11.05 -15.05 3.92
C PRO A 54 -9.72 -14.61 4.52
N SER A 55 -9.28 -15.22 5.62
CA SER A 55 -7.99 -14.92 6.25
C SER A 55 -6.80 -15.19 5.32
N THR A 56 -6.87 -16.27 4.55
CA THR A 56 -5.83 -16.66 3.59
C THR A 56 -5.78 -15.66 2.44
N VAL A 57 -6.94 -15.34 1.85
CA VAL A 57 -7.05 -14.36 0.77
C VAL A 57 -6.57 -12.97 1.21
N HIS A 58 -6.96 -12.52 2.40
CA HIS A 58 -6.53 -11.23 2.94
C HIS A 58 -5.03 -11.19 3.23
N GLY A 59 -4.44 -12.27 3.77
CA GLY A 59 -3.00 -12.37 4.00
C GLY A 59 -2.23 -12.28 2.69
N TRP A 60 -2.64 -13.06 1.68
CA TRP A 60 -2.00 -13.06 0.37
C TRP A 60 -2.09 -11.69 -0.31
N ARG A 61 -3.28 -11.05 -0.30
CA ARG A 61 -3.44 -9.70 -0.86
C ARG A 61 -2.56 -8.66 -0.17
N ALA A 62 -2.39 -8.75 1.16
CA ALA A 62 -1.49 -7.85 1.87
C ALA A 62 -0.03 -8.05 1.44
N GLN A 63 0.42 -9.29 1.28
CA GLN A 63 1.75 -9.60 0.75
C GLN A 63 1.92 -9.06 -0.68
N ALA A 64 0.94 -9.26 -1.56
CA ALA A 64 0.98 -8.81 -2.94
C ALA A 64 0.94 -7.28 -3.05
N LEU A 65 0.15 -6.61 -2.21
CA LEU A 65 0.12 -5.16 -2.09
C LEU A 65 1.47 -4.62 -1.62
N PHE A 66 2.10 -5.24 -0.62
CA PHE A 66 3.43 -4.82 -0.17
C PHE A 66 4.48 -4.93 -1.28
N ALA A 67 4.55 -6.07 -1.98
CA ALA A 67 5.45 -6.24 -3.11
C ALA A 67 5.20 -5.21 -4.22
N SER A 68 3.93 -4.98 -4.56
CA SER A 68 3.49 -3.97 -5.53
C SER A 68 3.92 -2.56 -5.13
N LEU A 69 3.78 -2.21 -3.85
CA LEU A 69 4.19 -0.93 -3.29
C LEU A 69 5.71 -0.73 -3.37
N VAL A 70 6.49 -1.76 -3.00
CA VAL A 70 7.96 -1.72 -3.10
C VAL A 70 8.40 -1.48 -4.55
N VAL A 71 7.77 -2.17 -5.51
CA VAL A 71 8.03 -1.99 -6.95
C VAL A 71 7.65 -0.58 -7.40
N ALA A 72 6.51 -0.05 -6.93
CA ALA A 72 6.02 1.26 -7.31
C ALA A 72 6.90 2.41 -6.79
N LEU A 73 7.43 2.31 -5.56
CA LEU A 73 8.33 3.29 -4.95
C LEU A 73 9.77 3.22 -5.51
N ASP A 74 10.18 2.05 -6.00
CA ASP A 74 11.50 1.78 -6.60
C ASP A 74 12.68 2.07 -5.65
N GLY A 75 12.45 1.86 -4.35
CA GLY A 75 13.42 2.11 -3.28
C GLY A 75 14.53 1.06 -3.14
N CYS A 76 14.39 -0.11 -3.77
CA CYS A 76 15.35 -1.20 -3.68
C CYS A 76 15.91 -1.61 -5.06
N GLU A 77 17.04 -2.31 -5.06
CA GLU A 77 17.67 -2.89 -6.26
C GLU A 77 17.16 -4.31 -6.53
N LEU A 78 16.69 -5.00 -5.49
CA LEU A 78 16.14 -6.34 -5.57
C LEU A 78 14.93 -6.47 -4.64
N LEU A 79 13.89 -7.11 -5.16
CA LEU A 79 12.77 -7.68 -4.42
C LEU A 79 12.70 -9.16 -4.81
N MET A 80 12.75 -10.05 -3.83
CA MET A 80 12.67 -11.49 -4.03
C MET A 80 11.69 -12.10 -3.03
N THR A 81 10.79 -12.94 -3.50
CA THR A 81 9.95 -13.78 -2.64
C THR A 81 10.80 -14.91 -2.06
N LEU A 82 10.75 -15.12 -0.74
CA LEU A 82 11.55 -16.12 -0.04
C LEU A 82 10.73 -17.32 0.44
N ASP A 83 9.44 -17.15 0.71
CA ASP A 83 8.55 -18.23 1.18
C ASP A 83 8.07 -19.16 0.05
N SER A 84 8.61 -19.00 -1.17
CA SER A 84 8.32 -19.85 -2.33
C SER A 84 9.46 -20.84 -2.61
N GLY A 85 9.15 -22.13 -2.61
CA GLY A 85 10.06 -23.21 -3.04
C GLY A 85 10.47 -24.16 -1.92
N GLU A 86 11.37 -25.09 -2.24
CA GLU A 86 11.90 -26.05 -1.28
C GLU A 86 13.08 -25.47 -0.50
N VAL A 87 13.02 -25.59 0.82
CA VAL A 87 14.10 -25.18 1.71
C VAL A 87 14.46 -26.33 2.63
N PHE A 88 15.75 -26.64 2.68
CA PHE A 88 16.32 -27.64 3.58
C PHE A 88 17.15 -26.92 4.64
N VAL A 89 16.76 -27.07 5.90
CA VAL A 89 17.44 -26.49 7.05
C VAL A 89 17.77 -27.57 8.05
N ASP A 90 18.87 -27.36 8.78
CA ASP A 90 19.21 -28.19 9.93
C ASP A 90 18.45 -27.67 11.18
N GLY A 91 17.52 -28.48 11.68
CA GLY A 91 16.64 -28.21 12.82
C GLY A 91 15.28 -27.60 12.46
N ASP A 92 14.34 -27.65 13.42
CA ASP A 92 12.90 -27.44 13.15
C ASP A 92 12.39 -25.99 13.31
N ASP A 93 13.25 -25.05 13.71
CA ASP A 93 12.82 -23.71 14.16
C ASP A 93 13.24 -22.56 13.24
N VAL A 94 13.21 -22.74 11.92
CA VAL A 94 13.49 -21.66 10.97
C VAL A 94 12.19 -21.23 10.29
N LYS A 95 11.92 -19.93 10.30
CA LYS A 95 10.85 -19.34 9.50
C LYS A 95 11.46 -18.47 8.39
N LEU A 96 11.06 -18.73 7.16
CA LEU A 96 11.34 -17.87 6.02
C LEU A 96 10.47 -16.61 6.13
N PRO A 97 11.02 -15.41 5.92
CA PRO A 97 10.23 -14.21 5.69
C PRO A 97 9.53 -14.31 4.32
N ASP A 98 8.52 -13.47 4.11
CA ASP A 98 7.86 -13.37 2.80
C ASP A 98 8.82 -12.84 1.72
N TYR A 99 9.65 -11.84 2.06
CA TYR A 99 10.50 -11.16 1.09
C TYR A 99 11.95 -10.91 1.56
N LEU A 100 12.86 -10.89 0.59
CA LEU A 100 14.19 -10.27 0.69
C LEU A 100 14.22 -9.00 -0.17
N LEU A 101 14.60 -7.89 0.45
CA LEU A 101 14.92 -6.64 -0.23
C LEU A 101 16.43 -6.39 -0.18
N VAL A 102 17.03 -6.00 -1.30
CA VAL A 102 18.39 -5.40 -1.31
C VAL A 102 18.21 -3.94 -1.64
N LEU A 103 18.48 -3.06 -0.67
CA LEU A 103 18.32 -1.62 -0.81
C LEU A 103 19.45 -1.03 -1.67
N ARG A 104 19.24 0.19 -2.15
CA ARG A 104 20.24 0.94 -2.96
C ARG A 104 21.51 1.32 -2.20
N ASP A 105 21.47 1.28 -0.87
CA ASP A 105 22.64 1.47 0.00
C ASP A 105 23.36 0.15 0.32
N GLY A 106 22.91 -0.97 -0.25
CA GLY A 106 23.48 -2.31 -0.06
C GLY A 106 22.95 -3.06 1.16
N ARG A 107 22.13 -2.44 2.02
CA ARG A 107 21.48 -3.14 3.15
C ARG A 107 20.52 -4.22 2.64
N ARG A 108 20.38 -5.28 3.45
CA ARG A 108 19.52 -6.42 3.15
C ARG A 108 18.41 -6.51 4.20
N LEU A 109 17.16 -6.42 3.76
CA LEU A 109 16.00 -6.53 4.63
C LEU A 109 15.27 -7.83 4.37
N LEU A 110 15.05 -8.58 5.44
CA LEU A 110 14.23 -9.78 5.51
C LEU A 110 12.87 -9.35 6.04
N VAL A 111 11.85 -9.36 5.19
CA VAL A 111 10.55 -8.74 5.48
C VAL A 111 9.47 -9.80 5.62
N GLU A 112 8.85 -9.84 6.78
CA GLU A 112 7.58 -10.52 7.03
C GLU A 112 6.42 -9.52 6.87
N VAL A 113 5.33 -9.88 6.20
CA VAL A 113 4.15 -9.03 6.06
C VAL A 113 3.07 -9.46 7.05
N LYS A 114 2.47 -8.49 7.74
CA LYS A 114 1.32 -8.71 8.62
C LYS A 114 0.18 -7.77 8.28
N ASN A 115 -1.02 -8.33 8.22
CA ASN A 115 -2.25 -7.58 8.05
C ASN A 115 -3.05 -7.54 9.35
N VAL A 116 -3.43 -6.34 9.79
CA VAL A 116 -4.37 -6.15 10.90
C VAL A 116 -5.78 -6.24 10.34
N ALA A 117 -6.56 -7.18 10.87
CA ALA A 117 -7.89 -7.46 10.38
C ALA A 117 -8.82 -6.22 10.45
N PRO A 118 -9.74 -6.03 9.48
CA PRO A 118 -10.65 -4.90 9.46
C PRO A 118 -11.53 -4.75 10.71
N THR A 119 -11.81 -5.85 11.40
CA THR A 119 -12.58 -5.88 12.65
C THR A 119 -11.87 -5.21 13.83
N LYS A 120 -10.56 -4.94 13.71
CA LYS A 120 -9.75 -4.24 14.71
C LYS A 120 -8.87 -3.19 14.04
N PRO A 121 -9.43 -2.09 13.49
CA PRO A 121 -8.71 -1.12 12.67
C PRO A 121 -7.44 -0.55 13.30
N THR A 122 -7.44 -0.40 14.62
CA THR A 122 -6.32 0.12 15.44
C THR A 122 -5.74 -0.94 16.38
N GLY A 123 -6.09 -2.21 16.17
CA GLY A 123 -5.60 -3.33 16.97
C GLY A 123 -4.10 -3.55 16.79
N PRO A 124 -3.44 -4.21 17.75
CA PRO A 124 -2.00 -4.47 17.65
C PRO A 124 -1.71 -5.55 16.59
N VAL A 125 -0.55 -5.42 15.97
CA VAL A 125 0.07 -6.53 15.23
C VAL A 125 0.61 -7.52 16.25
N THR A 126 0.30 -8.81 16.08
CA THR A 126 0.73 -9.86 17.00
C THR A 126 1.47 -10.97 16.28
N MET A 127 2.55 -11.47 16.87
CA MET A 127 3.32 -12.61 16.38
C MET A 127 3.63 -13.58 17.53
N SER A 128 3.68 -14.87 17.22
CA SER A 128 4.09 -15.86 18.24
C SER A 128 5.58 -15.74 18.54
N ALA A 129 6.00 -16.23 19.72
CA ALA A 129 7.42 -16.26 20.05
C ALA A 129 8.20 -17.19 19.10
N ALA A 130 7.62 -18.33 18.71
CA ALA A 130 8.21 -19.26 17.76
C ALA A 130 8.44 -18.60 16.39
N GLU A 131 7.45 -17.85 15.90
CA GLU A 131 7.53 -17.14 14.64
C GLU A 131 8.66 -16.09 14.61
N MET A 132 8.71 -15.22 15.63
CA MET A 132 9.75 -14.19 15.74
C MET A 132 11.15 -14.81 15.91
N ASN A 133 11.26 -15.88 16.71
CA ASN A 133 12.52 -16.59 16.88
C ASN A 133 12.97 -17.26 15.57
N GLY A 134 12.03 -17.83 14.81
CA GLY A 134 12.31 -18.45 13.51
C GLY A 134 12.84 -17.45 12.48
N LEU A 135 12.27 -16.25 12.42
CA LEU A 135 12.78 -15.17 11.56
C LEU A 135 14.19 -14.72 11.98
N ARG A 136 14.43 -14.59 13.30
CA ARG A 136 15.76 -14.25 13.84
C ARG A 136 16.80 -15.35 13.58
N ARG A 137 16.39 -16.62 13.61
CA ARG A 137 17.26 -17.74 13.22
C ARG A 137 17.59 -17.69 11.73
N PHE A 138 16.60 -17.44 10.87
CA PHE A 138 16.83 -17.27 9.44
C PHE A 138 17.79 -16.11 9.15
N ARG A 139 17.64 -14.98 9.85
CA ARG A 139 18.62 -13.87 9.81
C ARG A 139 20.04 -14.33 10.14
N GLY A 140 20.22 -15.19 11.13
CA GLY A 140 21.54 -15.73 11.49
C GLY A 140 22.18 -16.56 10.37
N LEU A 141 21.37 -17.27 9.57
CA LEU A 141 21.84 -18.10 8.45
C LEU A 141 22.08 -17.27 7.17
N HIS A 142 21.17 -16.35 6.87
CA HIS A 142 21.14 -15.62 5.60
C HIS A 142 21.87 -14.27 5.66
N GLY A 143 21.91 -13.64 6.84
CA GLY A 143 22.36 -12.26 7.04
C GLY A 143 21.31 -11.22 6.65
N GLY A 144 21.44 -10.02 7.22
CA GLY A 144 20.53 -8.89 7.01
C GLY A 144 19.80 -8.43 8.28
N GLU A 145 18.76 -7.64 8.08
CA GLU A 145 17.91 -7.05 9.12
C GLU A 145 16.48 -7.57 8.99
N VAL A 146 15.89 -8.04 10.10
CA VAL A 146 14.49 -8.50 10.09
C VAL A 146 13.57 -7.31 10.30
N HIS A 147 12.66 -7.13 9.37
CA HIS A 147 11.60 -6.12 9.43
C HIS A 147 10.23 -6.79 9.30
N VAL A 148 9.23 -6.13 9.85
CA VAL A 148 7.82 -6.49 9.68
C VAL A 148 7.12 -5.35 8.95
N ALA A 149 6.48 -5.65 7.83
CA ALA A 149 5.61 -4.73 7.11
C ALA A 149 4.17 -4.90 7.61
N CYS A 150 3.70 -3.93 8.38
CA CYS A 150 2.41 -3.92 9.03
C CYS A 150 1.40 -3.12 8.18
N LEU A 151 0.35 -3.78 7.71
CA LEU A 151 -0.80 -3.13 7.08
C LEU A 151 -1.95 -3.00 8.08
N PHE A 152 -2.36 -1.76 8.34
CA PHE A 152 -3.61 -1.47 9.03
C PHE A 152 -4.69 -1.24 7.97
N SER A 153 -5.29 -2.34 7.47
CA SER A 153 -6.02 -2.35 6.19
C SER A 153 -7.18 -1.36 6.14
N THR A 154 -7.94 -1.20 7.23
CA THR A 154 -9.06 -0.24 7.28
C THR A 154 -8.58 1.20 7.12
N LEU A 155 -7.38 1.52 7.61
CA LEU A 155 -6.78 2.84 7.49
C LEU A 155 -6.01 3.01 6.18
N GLY A 156 -5.74 1.91 5.46
CA GLY A 156 -4.80 1.86 4.34
C GLY A 156 -3.36 2.21 4.73
N GLN A 157 -3.03 2.13 6.03
CA GLN A 157 -1.76 2.63 6.54
C GLN A 157 -0.71 1.53 6.60
N TRP A 158 0.47 1.82 6.03
CA TRP A 158 1.64 0.97 6.13
C TRP A 158 2.63 1.45 7.19
N ALA A 159 3.23 0.50 7.91
CA ALA A 159 4.42 0.73 8.70
C ALA A 159 5.44 -0.39 8.45
N LEU A 160 6.66 -0.02 8.05
CA LEU A 160 7.79 -0.95 7.95
C LEU A 160 8.67 -0.77 9.17
N VAL A 161 8.69 -1.75 10.06
CA VAL A 161 9.33 -1.60 11.38
C VAL A 161 10.40 -2.67 11.58
N PRO A 162 11.49 -2.38 12.29
CA PRO A 162 12.45 -3.41 12.68
C PRO A 162 11.79 -4.38 13.67
N ALA A 163 12.16 -5.66 13.62
CA ALA A 163 11.63 -6.69 14.51
C ALA A 163 11.80 -6.35 16.00
N ASP A 164 12.83 -5.59 16.34
CA ASP A 164 13.15 -5.19 17.70
C ASP A 164 12.22 -4.08 18.25
N ALA A 165 11.36 -3.48 17.41
CA ALA A 165 10.31 -2.57 17.86
C ALA A 165 9.18 -3.29 18.62
N PHE A 166 9.02 -4.61 18.45
CA PHE A 166 7.96 -5.36 19.10
C PHE A 166 8.25 -5.58 20.59
N GLY A 167 7.31 -5.17 21.44
CA GLY A 167 7.27 -5.55 22.84
C GLY A 167 6.73 -6.97 23.03
N ARG A 168 6.73 -7.45 24.28
CA ARG A 168 6.09 -8.73 24.65
C ARG A 168 4.84 -8.47 25.50
N ASP A 169 3.78 -9.22 25.23
CA ASP A 169 2.60 -9.26 26.10
C ASP A 169 2.80 -10.23 27.28
N GLU A 170 1.83 -10.27 28.20
CA GLU A 170 1.85 -11.14 29.38
C GLU A 170 1.93 -12.63 29.04
N ARG A 171 1.50 -13.02 27.84
CA ARG A 171 1.56 -14.40 27.32
C ARG A 171 2.86 -14.68 26.57
N GLY A 172 3.79 -13.73 26.56
CA GLY A 172 5.08 -13.83 25.89
C GLY A 172 5.03 -13.69 24.38
N ARG A 173 3.89 -13.30 23.79
CA ARG A 173 3.76 -13.02 22.34
C ARG A 173 4.34 -11.66 22.03
N TYR A 174 4.84 -11.51 20.81
CA TYR A 174 5.31 -10.22 20.32
C TYR A 174 4.11 -9.37 19.88
N VAL A 175 4.06 -8.12 20.34
CA VAL A 175 2.96 -7.19 20.08
C VAL A 175 3.48 -5.79 19.73
N LEU A 176 2.81 -5.13 18.80
CA LEU A 176 3.09 -3.75 18.42
C LEU A 176 1.79 -3.01 18.12
N GLY A 177 1.49 -1.97 18.90
CA GLY A 177 0.33 -1.11 18.68
C GLY A 177 0.53 -0.14 17.51
N LEU A 178 -0.56 0.44 17.00
CA LEU A 178 -0.54 1.38 15.87
C LEU A 178 0.41 2.56 16.10
N GLU A 179 0.30 3.24 17.24
CA GLU A 179 1.14 4.41 17.56
C GLU A 179 2.63 4.06 17.54
N ALA A 180 3.02 3.00 18.24
CA ALA A 180 4.40 2.51 18.25
C ALA A 180 4.88 2.07 16.86
N ALA A 181 3.99 1.47 16.05
CA ALA A 181 4.31 1.11 14.67
C ALA A 181 4.59 2.35 13.80
N LEU A 182 3.80 3.42 13.96
CA LEU A 182 4.00 4.68 13.25
C LEU A 182 5.26 5.40 13.70
N MET A 183 5.56 5.42 15.00
CA MET A 183 6.79 6.00 15.54
C MET A 183 8.06 5.26 15.07
N ALA A 184 7.99 3.95 14.93
CA ALA A 184 9.09 3.11 14.47
C ALA A 184 9.12 2.93 12.93
N ASN A 185 8.24 3.60 12.19
CA ASN A 185 8.05 3.38 10.76
C ASN A 185 9.24 3.90 9.94
N ARG A 186 9.90 2.99 9.22
CA ARG A 186 11.07 3.25 8.37
C ARG A 186 10.74 3.29 6.88
N LEU A 187 9.46 3.31 6.49
CA LEU A 187 9.07 3.25 5.07
C LEU A 187 9.66 4.40 4.24
N SER A 188 9.69 5.63 4.78
CA SER A 188 10.23 6.81 4.07
C SER A 188 11.74 6.71 3.83
N GLU A 189 12.52 6.33 4.85
CA GLU A 189 13.97 6.21 4.73
C GLU A 189 14.42 4.96 3.94
N THR A 190 13.61 3.89 3.97
CA THR A 190 13.98 2.60 3.38
C THR A 190 13.55 2.51 1.93
N LEU A 191 12.33 2.95 1.62
CA LEU A 191 11.71 2.76 0.31
C LEU A 191 11.38 4.05 -0.42
N GLY A 192 11.49 5.20 0.25
CA GLY A 192 11.18 6.51 -0.34
C GLY A 192 9.71 6.89 -0.27
N ASP A 193 8.95 6.35 0.68
CA ASP A 193 7.59 6.86 0.96
C ASP A 193 7.64 8.34 1.38
N VAL A 194 6.60 9.08 1.03
CA VAL A 194 6.51 10.52 1.28
C VAL A 194 5.08 10.87 1.68
N MET A 195 4.95 11.68 2.73
CA MET A 195 3.71 12.35 3.09
C MET A 195 3.60 13.64 2.27
N VAL A 196 2.48 13.78 1.56
CA VAL A 196 2.24 14.87 0.62
C VAL A 196 1.24 15.86 1.21
N GLY A 197 1.56 17.15 1.11
CA GLY A 197 0.64 18.25 1.35
C GLY A 197 0.60 19.21 0.17
N LEU A 198 -0.51 19.93 0.04
CA LEU A 198 -0.76 20.90 -1.02
C LEU A 198 -1.79 21.93 -0.59
N VAL A 199 -1.95 22.99 -1.39
CA VAL A 199 -2.96 24.02 -1.15
C VAL A 199 -4.35 23.48 -1.54
N PRO A 200 -5.32 23.36 -0.62
CA PRO A 200 -6.68 22.99 -0.95
C PRO A 200 -7.42 24.10 -1.70
N PRO A 201 -8.50 23.79 -2.44
CA PRO A 201 -9.01 22.45 -2.74
C PRO A 201 -8.35 21.84 -3.99
N LEU A 202 -8.46 20.51 -4.13
CA LEU A 202 -8.37 19.86 -5.43
C LEU A 202 -9.77 19.84 -6.06
N ARG A 203 -9.88 20.18 -7.34
CA ARG A 203 -11.19 20.18 -8.02
C ARG A 203 -11.10 19.65 -9.44
N LEU A 204 -11.99 18.72 -9.78
CA LEU A 204 -12.22 18.23 -11.14
C LEU A 204 -13.53 18.84 -11.66
N ASP A 205 -13.43 19.62 -12.71
CA ASP A 205 -14.55 20.27 -13.38
C ASP A 205 -14.90 19.50 -14.67
N LEU A 206 -16.13 19.01 -14.75
CA LEU A 206 -16.72 18.35 -15.92
C LEU A 206 -17.68 19.35 -16.60
N ILE A 207 -17.24 19.95 -17.71
CA ILE A 207 -17.96 21.05 -18.36
C ILE A 207 -18.83 20.50 -19.49
N ALA A 208 -20.12 20.84 -19.47
CA ALA A 208 -21.08 20.38 -20.46
C ALA A 208 -20.88 21.12 -21.81
N ASP A 209 -20.91 20.38 -22.91
CA ASP A 209 -20.89 20.94 -24.26
C ASP A 209 -22.15 21.82 -24.47
N PRO A 210 -22.01 23.14 -24.70
CA PRO A 210 -23.16 24.02 -24.88
C PRO A 210 -23.96 23.77 -26.15
N SER A 211 -23.41 23.02 -27.10
CA SER A 211 -24.09 22.63 -28.33
C SER A 211 -24.94 21.36 -28.20
N LYS A 212 -24.87 20.67 -27.05
CA LYS A 212 -25.55 19.39 -26.80
C LYS A 212 -26.63 19.52 -25.72
N PRO A 213 -27.59 18.57 -25.65
CA PRO A 213 -28.58 18.53 -24.57
C PRO A 213 -27.91 18.47 -23.19
N ARG A 214 -28.42 19.27 -22.25
CA ARG A 214 -27.89 19.38 -20.88
C ARG A 214 -28.95 19.87 -19.88
N HIS A 215 -30.22 19.59 -20.15
CA HIS A 215 -31.32 19.98 -19.26
C HIS A 215 -31.35 19.08 -18.02
N VAL A 216 -31.57 19.68 -16.86
CA VAL A 216 -31.81 18.99 -15.60
C VAL A 216 -33.30 18.64 -15.53
N ALA A 217 -33.60 17.35 -15.40
CA ALA A 217 -34.95 16.84 -15.27
C ALA A 217 -35.53 17.15 -13.88
N ALA A 218 -36.84 16.94 -13.72
CA ALA A 218 -37.56 17.28 -12.49
C ALA A 218 -37.14 16.44 -11.27
N ASP A 219 -36.50 15.28 -11.49
CA ASP A 219 -35.89 14.42 -10.48
C ASP A 219 -34.46 14.87 -10.07
N GLY A 220 -33.93 15.92 -10.71
CA GLY A 220 -32.59 16.44 -10.46
C GLY A 220 -31.48 15.75 -11.26
N GLU A 221 -31.81 14.81 -12.14
CA GLU A 221 -30.82 14.15 -13.00
C GLU A 221 -30.61 14.92 -14.31
N ALA A 222 -29.40 14.85 -14.87
CA ALA A 222 -29.09 15.42 -16.18
C ALA A 222 -28.19 14.46 -16.96
N GLN A 223 -28.55 14.22 -18.22
CA GLN A 223 -27.65 13.60 -19.19
C GLN A 223 -27.02 14.69 -20.05
N PHE A 224 -25.71 14.68 -20.17
CA PHE A 224 -24.97 15.68 -20.92
C PHE A 224 -23.71 15.07 -21.55
N GLU A 225 -23.26 15.67 -22.64
CA GLU A 225 -21.96 15.35 -23.25
C GLU A 225 -20.90 16.30 -22.69
N LEU A 226 -19.72 15.76 -22.38
CA LEU A 226 -18.58 16.54 -21.91
C LEU A 226 -17.97 17.31 -23.07
N GLY A 227 -17.94 18.63 -22.97
CA GLY A 227 -17.18 19.49 -23.87
C GLY A 227 -15.73 19.63 -23.43
N GLU A 228 -15.49 19.70 -22.12
CA GLU A 228 -14.16 19.91 -21.55
C GLU A 228 -14.05 19.30 -20.15
N VAL A 229 -12.83 18.91 -19.77
CA VAL A 229 -12.48 18.49 -18.41
C VAL A 229 -11.31 19.36 -17.93
N GLN A 230 -11.46 19.97 -16.76
CA GLN A 230 -10.43 20.82 -16.16
C GLN A 230 -10.09 20.34 -14.76
N LEU A 231 -8.81 20.36 -14.42
CA LEU A 231 -8.34 20.00 -13.09
C LEU A 231 -7.71 21.22 -12.43
N TRP A 232 -7.97 21.39 -11.15
CA TRP A 232 -7.57 22.57 -10.38
C TRP A 232 -6.97 22.18 -9.03
N ALA A 233 -6.01 22.97 -8.57
CA ALA A 233 -5.44 22.90 -7.23
C ALA A 233 -5.24 24.31 -6.68
N GLY A 234 -5.75 24.61 -5.48
CA GLY A 234 -5.58 25.92 -4.85
C GLY A 234 -6.02 27.11 -5.71
N GLY A 235 -7.03 26.91 -6.57
CA GLY A 235 -7.54 27.93 -7.50
C GLY A 235 -6.72 28.10 -8.80
N GLN A 236 -5.69 27.29 -9.03
CA GLN A 236 -4.91 27.27 -10.27
C GLN A 236 -5.32 26.10 -11.16
N GLN A 237 -5.46 26.33 -12.47
CA GLN A 237 -5.76 25.25 -13.43
C GLN A 237 -4.48 24.48 -13.78
N MET A 238 -4.56 23.15 -13.76
CA MET A 238 -3.50 22.28 -14.25
C MET A 238 -3.55 22.28 -15.78
N VAL A 239 -2.43 22.62 -16.39
CA VAL A 239 -2.30 22.68 -17.87
C VAL A 239 -1.16 21.82 -18.39
N GLU A 240 -0.21 21.46 -17.53
CA GLU A 240 0.85 20.51 -17.86
C GLU A 240 0.37 19.07 -17.62
N GLU A 241 0.89 18.14 -18.39
CA GLU A 241 0.51 16.72 -18.30
C GLU A 241 0.89 16.11 -16.94
N ASP A 242 2.11 16.34 -16.47
CA ASP A 242 2.59 15.80 -15.20
C ASP A 242 1.81 16.34 -13.99
N GLU A 243 1.45 17.62 -14.03
CA GLU A 243 0.59 18.25 -13.01
C GLU A 243 -0.79 17.62 -12.99
N SER A 244 -1.37 17.46 -14.17
CA SER A 244 -2.70 16.89 -14.33
C SER A 244 -2.75 15.44 -13.86
N ARG A 245 -1.72 14.66 -14.20
CA ARG A 245 -1.57 13.26 -13.78
C ARG A 245 -1.44 13.15 -12.26
N LEU A 246 -0.59 13.98 -11.64
CA LEU A 246 -0.40 13.98 -10.19
C LEU A 246 -1.66 14.45 -9.46
N ALA A 247 -2.24 15.58 -9.84
CA ALA A 247 -3.44 16.10 -9.18
C ALA A 247 -4.63 15.14 -9.33
N MET A 248 -4.76 14.41 -10.45
CA MET A 248 -5.80 13.39 -10.63
C MET A 248 -5.58 12.20 -9.68
N PHE A 249 -4.34 11.73 -9.54
CA PHE A 249 -4.00 10.67 -8.59
C PHE A 249 -4.30 11.09 -7.14
N LEU A 250 -3.89 12.30 -6.76
CA LEU A 250 -4.15 12.87 -5.43
C LEU A 250 -5.65 13.05 -5.18
N LEU A 251 -6.41 13.54 -6.16
CA LEU A 251 -7.86 13.73 -6.05
C LEU A 251 -8.58 12.38 -5.82
N ARG A 252 -8.15 11.32 -6.50
CA ARG A 252 -8.81 10.01 -6.46
C ARG A 252 -8.43 9.17 -5.24
N PHE A 253 -7.17 9.26 -4.80
CA PHE A 253 -6.64 8.37 -3.77
C PHE A 253 -6.17 9.09 -2.51
N GLY A 254 -6.23 10.42 -2.47
CA GLY A 254 -6.01 11.25 -1.29
C GLY A 254 -7.03 11.00 -0.18
N SER A 255 -6.75 11.51 1.02
CA SER A 255 -7.62 11.32 2.19
C SER A 255 -8.70 12.39 2.36
N TRP A 256 -8.70 13.45 1.57
CA TRP A 256 -9.71 14.50 1.69
C TRP A 256 -11.08 14.00 1.23
N PRO A 257 -12.16 14.32 1.96
CA PRO A 257 -13.51 14.02 1.50
C PRO A 257 -13.80 14.75 0.19
N ALA A 258 -14.65 14.13 -0.62
CA ALA A 258 -15.09 14.66 -1.90
C ALA A 258 -16.55 15.12 -1.82
N GLN A 259 -16.83 16.29 -2.37
CA GLN A 259 -18.17 16.85 -2.53
C GLN A 259 -18.46 17.08 -4.00
N GLN A 260 -19.73 16.97 -4.38
CA GLN A 260 -20.19 17.25 -5.74
C GLN A 260 -20.95 18.57 -5.76
N GLU A 261 -20.60 19.44 -6.70
CA GLU A 261 -21.23 20.74 -6.89
C GLU A 261 -21.66 20.90 -8.35
N ALA A 262 -22.93 21.26 -8.57
CA ALA A 262 -23.45 21.56 -9.90
C ALA A 262 -23.59 23.08 -10.11
N ASP A 263 -23.11 23.58 -11.25
CA ASP A 263 -23.35 24.94 -11.72
C ASP A 263 -24.42 24.91 -12.81
N LEU A 264 -25.50 25.67 -12.59
CA LEU A 264 -26.69 25.69 -13.43
C LEU A 264 -26.95 27.09 -14.01
N ASP A 265 -27.51 27.12 -15.21
CA ASP A 265 -28.07 28.30 -15.85
C ASP A 265 -29.56 28.09 -16.11
N GLY A 266 -30.38 28.46 -15.14
CA GLY A 266 -31.76 28.01 -15.10
C GLY A 266 -31.81 26.49 -14.92
N ASP A 267 -32.38 25.79 -15.91
CA ASP A 267 -32.48 24.33 -15.96
C ASP A 267 -31.35 23.68 -16.77
N LEU A 268 -30.37 24.45 -17.26
CA LEU A 268 -29.25 23.92 -18.03
C LEU A 268 -28.04 23.67 -17.12
N LEU A 269 -27.57 22.43 -17.09
CA LEU A 269 -26.31 22.09 -16.44
C LEU A 269 -25.14 22.68 -17.24
N ARG A 270 -24.37 23.58 -16.62
CA ARG A 270 -23.13 24.11 -17.21
C ARG A 270 -21.93 23.26 -16.85
N LYS A 271 -21.84 22.85 -15.58
CA LYS A 271 -20.65 22.18 -15.05
C LYS A 271 -21.02 21.32 -13.84
N MET A 272 -20.40 20.15 -13.74
CA MET A 272 -20.37 19.34 -12.53
C MET A 272 -18.95 19.34 -11.97
N SER A 273 -18.78 19.62 -10.69
CA SER A 273 -17.48 19.74 -10.03
C SER A 273 -17.36 18.70 -8.93
N LEU A 274 -16.26 17.95 -8.91
CA LEU A 274 -15.85 17.14 -7.77
C LEU A 274 -14.79 17.92 -6.99
N VAL A 275 -15.13 18.36 -5.78
CA VAL A 275 -14.26 19.20 -4.94
C VAL A 275 -13.78 18.37 -3.76
N CYS A 276 -12.47 18.20 -3.64
CA CYS A 276 -11.82 17.54 -2.51
C CYS A 276 -11.07 18.57 -1.66
N ALA A 277 -11.42 18.65 -0.39
CA ALA A 277 -10.83 19.59 0.58
C ALA A 277 -10.80 18.94 1.97
N PRO A 278 -9.87 19.33 2.86
CA PRO A 278 -9.86 18.83 4.23
C PRO A 278 -11.11 19.30 4.98
N GLU A 279 -11.65 18.45 5.85
CA GLU A 279 -12.83 18.78 6.67
C GLU A 279 -12.57 19.99 7.56
N GLU A 280 -11.39 20.03 8.19
CA GLU A 280 -10.96 21.10 9.08
C GLU A 280 -9.61 21.65 8.63
N PRO A 281 -9.59 22.73 7.84
CA PRO A 281 -8.35 23.40 7.46
C PRO A 281 -7.64 24.01 8.68
N THR A 282 -6.32 23.84 8.75
CA THR A 282 -5.44 24.40 9.79
C THR A 282 -5.24 25.90 9.55
N PRO A 283 -5.74 26.78 10.44
CA PRO A 283 -5.65 28.22 10.23
C PRO A 283 -4.21 28.71 10.09
N GLY A 284 -3.93 29.46 9.01
CA GLY A 284 -2.62 30.09 8.77
C GLY A 284 -1.52 29.16 8.25
N GLN A 285 -1.76 27.84 8.12
CA GLN A 285 -0.75 26.90 7.62
C GLN A 285 -0.49 27.05 6.11
N GLY A 286 -1.52 27.40 5.34
CA GLY A 286 -1.42 27.64 3.90
C GLY A 286 -1.32 26.40 3.03
N PHE A 287 -1.25 25.20 3.61
CA PHE A 287 -1.31 23.90 2.95
C PHE A 287 -1.95 22.87 3.87
N GLU A 288 -2.39 21.75 3.32
CA GLU A 288 -2.95 20.65 4.09
C GLU A 288 -2.42 19.31 3.63
N ILE A 289 -2.32 18.34 4.55
CA ILE A 289 -1.85 16.99 4.25
C ILE A 289 -2.96 16.20 3.56
N ILE A 290 -2.66 15.61 2.42
CA ILE A 290 -3.58 14.74 1.67
C ILE A 290 -3.25 13.24 1.85
N GLY A 291 -2.10 12.92 2.44
CA GLY A 291 -1.73 11.58 2.89
C GLY A 291 -0.36 11.11 2.41
N ASN A 292 -0.04 9.85 2.65
CA ASN A 292 1.20 9.20 2.21
C ASN A 292 1.03 8.48 0.88
N LEU A 293 2.08 8.43 0.06
CA LEU A 293 2.04 7.69 -1.21
C LEU A 293 1.70 6.21 -0.99
N SER A 294 2.24 5.60 0.06
CA SER A 294 1.93 4.21 0.45
C SER A 294 0.44 3.97 0.72
N SER A 295 -0.22 4.89 1.42
CA SER A 295 -1.66 4.80 1.72
C SER A 295 -2.52 5.07 0.49
N MET A 296 -2.14 6.04 -0.35
CA MET A 296 -2.81 6.29 -1.64
C MET A 296 -2.69 5.09 -2.57
N PHE A 297 -1.52 4.44 -2.60
CA PHE A 297 -1.30 3.23 -3.38
C PHE A 297 -2.12 2.04 -2.88
N ALA A 298 -2.27 1.88 -1.56
CA ALA A 298 -3.17 0.88 -0.99
C ALA A 298 -4.62 1.08 -1.44
N ARG A 299 -5.11 2.33 -1.47
CA ARG A 299 -6.45 2.67 -1.99
C ARG A 299 -6.58 2.39 -3.49
N TRP A 300 -5.56 2.73 -4.28
CA TRP A 300 -5.51 2.40 -5.70
C TRP A 300 -5.57 0.88 -5.94
N PHE A 301 -4.78 0.11 -5.18
CA PHE A 301 -4.76 -1.34 -5.29
C PHE A 301 -6.12 -1.96 -4.94
N GLU A 302 -6.76 -1.50 -3.87
CA GLU A 302 -8.11 -1.95 -3.52
C GLU A 302 -9.10 -1.62 -4.64
N ALA A 303 -9.10 -0.40 -5.17
CA ALA A 303 -9.95 0.00 -6.29
C ALA A 303 -9.69 -0.79 -7.59
N ALA A 304 -8.47 -1.28 -7.80
CA ALA A 304 -8.10 -2.07 -8.97
C ALA A 304 -8.39 -3.56 -8.83
N THR A 305 -8.66 -4.06 -7.62
CA THR A 305 -8.82 -5.49 -7.33
C THR A 305 -10.16 -5.85 -6.69
N ARG A 306 -11.06 -4.88 -6.55
CA ARG A 306 -12.38 -5.06 -5.94
C ARG A 306 -13.44 -4.25 -6.69
N ASP A 307 -14.63 -4.82 -6.78
CA ASP A 307 -15.86 -4.14 -7.21
C ASP A 307 -16.95 -4.40 -6.19
N GLY A 308 -17.41 -3.36 -5.50
CA GLY A 308 -18.26 -3.49 -4.32
C GLY A 308 -17.64 -4.42 -3.27
N ASP A 309 -18.34 -5.49 -2.91
CA ASP A 309 -17.86 -6.52 -1.98
C ASP A 309 -17.07 -7.65 -2.68
N GLU A 310 -17.07 -7.69 -4.01
CA GLU A 310 -16.46 -8.77 -4.80
C GLU A 310 -14.98 -8.51 -5.08
N LEU A 311 -14.14 -9.53 -4.84
CA LEU A 311 -12.73 -9.49 -5.18
C LEU A 311 -12.53 -9.91 -6.65
N LEU A 312 -12.04 -8.97 -7.47
CA LEU A 312 -11.76 -9.19 -8.89
C LEU A 312 -10.33 -9.71 -9.13
N GLY A 313 -9.42 -9.50 -8.19
CA GLY A 313 -8.03 -9.88 -8.35
C GLY A 313 -7.28 -10.02 -7.03
N LEU A 314 -6.24 -10.85 -7.06
CA LEU A 314 -5.32 -11.01 -5.92
C LEU A 314 -4.15 -10.01 -6.00
N GLN A 315 -3.80 -9.58 -7.21
CA GLN A 315 -2.65 -8.71 -7.49
C GLN A 315 -2.97 -7.74 -8.64
N VAL A 316 -2.18 -6.67 -8.75
CA VAL A 316 -2.24 -5.73 -9.89
C VAL A 316 -0.88 -5.75 -10.60
N PRO A 317 -0.82 -5.75 -11.94
CA PRO A 317 0.42 -5.48 -12.64
C PRO A 317 0.84 -4.03 -12.37
N VAL A 318 2.04 -3.86 -11.82
CA VAL A 318 2.59 -2.54 -11.48
C VAL A 318 3.84 -2.30 -12.30
N ASP A 319 3.87 -1.16 -12.97
CA ASP A 319 5.08 -0.67 -13.62
C ASP A 319 6.09 -0.24 -12.55
N PRO A 320 7.32 -0.77 -12.59
CA PRO A 320 8.36 -0.36 -11.66
C PRO A 320 8.59 1.15 -11.67
N GLY A 321 8.65 1.76 -10.48
CA GLY A 321 8.86 3.20 -10.33
C GLY A 321 7.65 4.07 -10.61
N VAL A 322 6.46 3.53 -10.84
CA VAL A 322 5.27 4.35 -11.19
C VAL A 322 4.97 5.47 -10.19
N LEU A 323 5.18 5.28 -8.88
CA LEU A 323 4.99 6.35 -7.88
C LEU A 323 6.15 7.35 -7.87
N ARG A 324 7.37 6.88 -8.12
CA ARG A 324 8.55 7.74 -8.28
C ARG A 324 8.41 8.63 -9.51
N ASP A 325 7.92 8.09 -10.62
CA ASP A 325 7.71 8.81 -11.87
C ASP A 325 6.49 9.75 -11.77
N LEU A 326 5.49 9.39 -10.95
CA LEU A 326 4.36 10.25 -10.64
C LEU A 326 4.77 11.50 -9.82
N LEU A 327 5.65 11.32 -8.83
CA LEU A 327 6.16 12.40 -7.99
C LEU A 327 7.70 12.38 -7.93
N PRO A 328 8.39 12.81 -8.99
CA PRO A 328 9.84 12.79 -9.02
C PRO A 328 10.43 13.79 -8.01
N ALA A 329 11.65 13.53 -7.55
CA ALA A 329 12.31 14.33 -6.51
C ALA A 329 12.43 15.81 -6.91
N GLU A 330 12.64 16.06 -8.20
CA GLU A 330 12.78 17.35 -8.85
C GLU A 330 11.46 18.01 -9.26
N PHE A 331 10.30 17.33 -9.09
CA PHE A 331 9.02 17.90 -9.47
C PHE A 331 8.82 19.26 -8.80
N SER A 332 8.54 20.28 -9.61
CA SER A 332 8.28 21.63 -9.15
C SER A 332 7.25 22.26 -10.07
N SER A 333 6.19 22.81 -9.48
CA SER A 333 5.14 23.50 -10.21
C SER A 333 4.70 24.74 -9.42
N PRO A 334 4.59 25.91 -10.07
CA PRO A 334 3.97 27.07 -9.46
C PRO A 334 2.45 26.94 -9.30
N ARG A 335 1.80 26.07 -10.09
CA ARG A 335 0.35 25.83 -10.05
C ARG A 335 -0.03 24.76 -9.04
N LEU A 336 0.86 23.78 -8.83
CA LEU A 336 0.72 22.70 -7.86
C LEU A 336 1.91 22.71 -6.89
N PRO A 337 1.98 23.70 -5.97
CA PRO A 337 2.99 23.70 -4.92
C PRO A 337 2.76 22.53 -3.97
N LEU A 338 3.83 21.78 -3.69
CA LEU A 338 3.78 20.58 -2.86
C LEU A 338 4.70 20.71 -1.65
N TRP A 339 4.20 20.26 -0.51
CA TRP A 339 4.98 19.97 0.68
C TRP A 339 5.21 18.47 0.74
N ARG A 340 6.47 18.07 0.97
CA ARG A 340 6.88 16.67 1.02
C ARG A 340 7.59 16.42 2.34
N PHE A 341 7.01 15.56 3.16
CA PHE A 341 7.59 15.19 4.44
C PHE A 341 8.06 13.75 4.37
N ARG A 342 9.32 13.54 4.75
CA ARG A 342 9.87 12.21 5.00
C ARG A 342 9.82 12.00 6.50
N LEU A 343 8.92 11.12 6.92
CA LEU A 343 8.79 10.74 8.32
C LEU A 343 9.82 9.64 8.60
N VAL A 344 10.74 9.91 9.52
CA VAL A 344 11.76 8.97 9.96
C VAL A 344 11.69 8.83 11.48
N PRO A 345 11.93 7.64 12.05
CA PRO A 345 11.99 7.48 13.49
C PRO A 345 13.11 8.35 14.06
N THR A 346 12.88 8.93 15.23
CA THR A 346 13.96 9.57 15.98
C THR A 346 15.01 8.51 16.33
N GLU A 347 16.29 8.80 16.13
CA GLU A 347 17.32 7.96 16.73
C GLU A 347 17.13 7.98 18.24
N PRO A 348 17.37 6.85 18.95
CA PRO A 348 17.33 6.87 20.39
C PRO A 348 18.36 7.90 20.86
N HIS A 349 17.89 9.02 21.39
CA HIS A 349 18.75 9.92 22.14
C HIS A 349 19.47 9.06 23.17
N GLU A 350 20.81 9.04 23.13
CA GLU A 350 21.58 8.74 24.33
C GLU A 350 20.93 9.59 25.42
N LYS A 351 20.39 8.94 26.45
CA LYS A 351 19.83 9.67 27.60
C LYS A 351 20.94 10.59 28.08
N GLU A 352 20.80 11.90 27.84
CA GLU A 352 21.58 12.87 28.59
C GLU A 352 21.30 12.58 30.07
N PRO A 353 22.33 12.31 30.89
CA PRO A 353 22.13 12.22 32.32
C PRO A 353 21.71 13.62 32.77
N ASP A 354 20.51 13.70 33.35
CA ASP A 354 19.94 14.87 34.01
C ASP A 354 19.50 16.04 33.12
N SER A 355 18.41 15.86 32.36
CA SER A 355 17.50 16.98 32.08
C SER A 355 16.28 16.86 33.00
N GLU A 356 16.15 17.79 33.97
CA GLU A 356 15.01 17.86 34.88
C GLU A 356 13.67 17.85 34.11
N PRO A 357 12.63 17.19 34.66
CA PRO A 357 11.32 17.14 34.01
C PRO A 357 10.76 18.56 33.85
N PHE A 358 10.29 18.87 32.64
CA PHE A 358 9.54 20.08 32.34
C PHE A 358 8.41 20.29 33.36
N PRO A 359 8.22 21.50 33.89
CA PRO A 359 7.18 21.75 34.87
C PRO A 359 5.81 21.56 34.20
N VAL A 360 5.04 20.61 34.74
CA VAL A 360 3.62 20.46 34.44
C VAL A 360 2.91 21.72 34.92
N VAL A 361 2.54 22.59 33.97
CA VAL A 361 1.65 23.70 34.25
C VAL A 361 0.26 23.12 34.43
N ALA A 362 -0.23 23.11 35.67
CA ALA A 362 -1.61 22.76 35.96
C ALA A 362 -2.55 23.77 35.29
N SER A 363 -3.44 23.28 34.42
CA SER A 363 -4.55 24.08 33.90
C SER A 363 -5.45 24.54 35.05
N PRO A 364 -5.91 25.80 35.07
CA PRO A 364 -6.89 26.25 36.03
C PRO A 364 -8.25 25.64 35.71
N ALA A 365 -8.94 25.17 36.75
CA ALA A 365 -10.31 24.71 36.65
C ALA A 365 -11.25 25.87 36.28
N CYS A 366 -12.07 25.67 35.25
CA CYS A 366 -13.39 26.29 35.06
C CYS A 366 -14.32 25.26 34.44
#